data_AF-A0A4P0YHN0-F1
#
_entry.id   AF-A0A4P0YHN0-F1
#
_cell.length_a   1.000
_cell.length_b   1.000
_cell.length_c   1.000
_cell.angle_alpha   90.00
_cell.angle_beta   90.00
_cell.angle_gamma   90.00
#
_symmetry.space_group_name_H-M   'P 1'
#
loop_
_entity.id
_entity.type
_entity.pdbx_description
1 polymer ?
#
loop_
_entity_poly.entity_id
_entity_poly.type
_entity_poly.pdbx_seq_one_letter_code
_entity_poly.pdbx_strand_id
1 'polypeptide(L)'
;MQARVKWVEGLTFIGESASGHQILMDGNSGDKAPSPMEMVLMAAGGCSAIDVVSILQKGRHDVTNCEVKLTSERSRRGSASVHAY
;
A
#
# COMPACT_ATOMS: atom_id res chain seq x y z
N MET A 1 14.05 2.14 -7.64
CA MET A 1 13.20 1.01 -7.19
C MET A 1 12.66 0.31 -8.43
N GLN A 2 12.50 -1.02 -8.39
CA GLN A 2 11.89 -1.78 -9.48
C GLN A 2 10.72 -2.59 -8.90
N ALA A 3 9.65 -2.71 -9.67
CA ALA A 3 8.50 -3.57 -9.37
C ALA A 3 7.83 -3.96 -10.68
N ARG A 4 7.16 -5.11 -10.70
CA ARG A 4 6.31 -5.54 -11.81
C ARG A 4 4.88 -5.71 -11.32
N VAL A 5 3.91 -5.34 -12.13
CA VAL A 5 2.49 -5.60 -11.87
C VAL A 5 1.97 -6.45 -13.03
N LYS A 6 1.39 -7.60 -12.70
CA LYS A 6 0.87 -8.55 -13.67
C LYS A 6 -0.64 -8.72 -13.45
N TRP A 7 -1.40 -8.58 -14.52
CA TRP A 7 -2.81 -8.92 -14.54
C TRP A 7 -2.98 -10.45 -14.40
N VAL A 8 -3.94 -10.87 -13.57
CA VAL A 8 -4.27 -12.28 -13.35
C VAL A 8 -5.58 -12.61 -14.05
N GLU A 9 -6.67 -11.97 -13.61
CA GLU A 9 -8.02 -12.12 -14.15
C GLU A 9 -8.87 -10.93 -13.70
N GLY A 10 -9.99 -10.65 -14.37
CA GLY A 10 -10.91 -9.57 -13.97
C GLY A 10 -10.19 -8.25 -13.70
N LEU A 11 -10.42 -7.65 -12.53
CA LEU A 11 -9.66 -6.50 -12.01
C LEU A 11 -8.64 -6.89 -10.93
N THR A 12 -8.15 -8.11 -10.96
CA THR A 12 -7.19 -8.66 -10.00
C THR A 12 -5.77 -8.65 -10.58
N PHE A 13 -4.83 -8.13 -9.80
CA PHE A 13 -3.44 -7.95 -10.20
C PHE A 13 -2.49 -8.45 -9.11
N ILE A 14 -1.36 -9.03 -9.50
CA ILE A 14 -0.24 -9.34 -8.61
C ILE A 14 0.85 -8.30 -8.82
N GLY A 15 1.24 -7.59 -7.76
CA GLY A 15 2.46 -6.78 -7.72
C GLY A 15 3.61 -7.59 -7.14
N GLU A 16 4.80 -7.52 -7.74
CA GLU A 16 6.03 -8.09 -7.18
C GLU A 16 7.08 -7.00 -7.02
N SER A 17 7.63 -6.90 -5.82
CA SER A 17 8.71 -5.97 -5.48
C SER A 17 10.07 -6.49 -5.96
N ALA A 18 11.06 -5.61 -6.07
CA ALA A 18 12.45 -6.00 -6.31
C ALA A 18 13.04 -6.95 -5.23
N SER A 19 12.43 -7.01 -4.03
CA SER A 19 12.81 -7.96 -2.98
C SER A 19 12.15 -9.34 -3.14
N GLY A 20 11.43 -9.58 -4.23
CA GLY A 20 10.78 -10.86 -4.53
C GLY A 20 9.46 -11.11 -3.80
N HIS A 21 8.92 -10.12 -3.08
CA HIS A 21 7.66 -10.27 -2.37
C HIS A 21 6.50 -9.95 -3.30
N GLN A 22 5.43 -10.74 -3.21
CA GLN A 22 4.24 -10.59 -4.02
C GLN A 22 3.05 -10.11 -3.17
N ILE A 23 2.23 -9.24 -3.74
CA ILE A 23 0.97 -8.76 -3.17
C ILE A 23 -0.15 -8.89 -4.19
N LEU A 24 -1.34 -9.26 -3.72
CA LEU A 24 -2.55 -9.27 -4.53
C LEU A 24 -3.28 -7.94 -4.35
N MET A 25 -3.82 -7.39 -5.45
CA MET A 25 -4.63 -6.17 -5.46
C MET A 25 -5.92 -6.41 -6.23
N ASP A 26 -7.04 -5.89 -5.73
CA ASP A 26 -8.36 -6.02 -6.36
C ASP A 26 -8.96 -4.65 -6.70
N GLY A 27 -9.24 -4.42 -7.99
CA GLY A 27 -9.90 -3.21 -8.47
C GLY A 27 -11.42 -3.17 -8.20
N ASN A 28 -12.05 -4.26 -7.76
CA ASN A 28 -13.47 -4.32 -7.43
C ASN A 28 -13.77 -3.81 -6.02
N SER A 29 -13.29 -2.60 -5.70
CA SER A 29 -13.46 -1.98 -4.38
C SER A 29 -12.92 -2.83 -3.21
N GLY A 30 -11.88 -3.62 -3.45
CA GLY A 30 -11.21 -4.37 -2.40
C GLY A 30 -11.87 -5.70 -1.99
N ASP A 31 -12.76 -6.26 -2.82
CA ASP A 31 -13.56 -7.46 -2.48
C ASP A 31 -12.71 -8.68 -2.04
N LYS A 32 -11.70 -9.07 -2.84
CA LYS A 32 -10.88 -10.26 -2.56
C LYS A 32 -9.47 -9.95 -2.03
N ALA A 33 -9.01 -8.72 -2.19
CA ALA A 33 -7.73 -8.20 -1.72
C ALA A 33 -7.81 -6.68 -1.66
N PRO A 34 -6.96 -5.97 -0.89
CA PRO A 34 -7.05 -4.51 -0.84
C PRO A 34 -6.92 -3.89 -2.22
N SER A 35 -7.70 -2.84 -2.46
CA SER A 35 -7.58 -2.05 -3.67
C SER A 35 -6.22 -1.35 -3.74
N PRO A 36 -5.74 -0.99 -4.96
CA PRO A 36 -4.51 -0.22 -5.09
C PRO A 36 -4.50 1.07 -4.25
N MET A 37 -5.65 1.72 -4.07
CA MET A 37 -5.74 2.94 -3.25
C MET A 37 -5.65 2.64 -1.74
N GLU A 38 -6.22 1.54 -1.26
CA GLU A 38 -6.05 1.11 0.14
C GLU A 38 -4.60 0.74 0.42
N MET A 39 -3.93 0.08 -0.54
CA MET A 39 -2.49 -0.20 -0.45
C MET A 39 -1.67 1.10 -0.34
N VAL A 40 -1.99 2.14 -1.12
CA VAL A 40 -1.33 3.45 -1.01
C VAL A 40 -1.58 4.09 0.36
N LEU A 41 -2.81 4.05 0.86
CA LEU A 41 -3.14 4.61 2.17
C LEU A 41 -2.36 3.89 3.29
N MET A 42 -2.35 2.57 3.29
CA MET A 42 -1.58 1.76 4.24
C MET A 42 -0.07 2.00 4.11
N ALA A 43 0.46 2.12 2.89
CA ALA A 43 1.88 2.41 2.67
C ALA A 43 2.29 3.77 3.26
N ALA A 44 1.44 4.79 3.14
CA ALA A 44 1.68 6.09 3.75
C ALA A 44 1.75 5.99 5.28
N GLY A 45 0.76 5.34 5.91
CA GLY A 45 0.77 5.15 7.36
C GLY A 45 1.93 4.28 7.85
N GLY A 46 2.26 3.21 7.12
CA GLY A 46 3.39 2.33 7.42
C GLY A 46 4.72 3.07 7.35
N CYS A 47 4.95 3.86 6.31
CA CYS A 47 6.16 4.68 6.16
C CYS A 47 6.33 5.63 7.36
N SER A 48 5.26 6.36 7.72
CA SER A 48 5.29 7.26 8.88
C SER A 48 5.49 6.53 10.21
N ALA A 49 4.82 5.39 10.42
CA ALA A 49 4.95 4.60 11.65
C ALA A 49 6.37 4.06 11.84
N ILE A 50 7.01 3.60 10.75
CA ILE A 50 8.39 3.12 10.75
C ILE A 50 9.34 4.20 11.25
N ASP A 51 9.20 5.45 10.78
CA ASP A 51 10.03 6.56 11.23
C ASP A 51 9.84 6.86 12.73
N VAL A 52 8.59 6.91 13.20
CA VAL A 52 8.27 7.15 14.63
C VAL A 52 8.90 6.08 15.52
N VAL A 53 8.68 4.80 15.20
CA VAL A 53 9.22 3.69 15.99
C VAL A 53 10.75 3.70 15.95
N SER A 54 11.36 3.93 14.77
CA SER A 54 12.81 4.00 14.58
C SER A 54 13.45 5.10 15.43
N ILE A 55 12.85 6.29 15.48
CA ILE A 55 13.35 7.41 16.29
C ILE A 55 13.27 7.10 17.78
N LEU A 56 12.13 6.60 18.26
CA LEU A 56 11.94 6.29 19.67
C LEU A 56 12.90 5.18 20.16
N GLN A 57 13.09 4.13 19.36
CA GLN A 57 14.04 3.06 19.65
C GLN A 57 15.48 3.57 19.67
N LYS A 58 15.90 4.41 18.72
CA LYS A 58 17.22 5.06 18.73
C LYS A 58 17.42 5.95 19.95
N GLY A 59 16.35 6.59 20.42
CA GLY A 59 16.29 7.35 21.67
C GLY A 59 16.29 6.50 22.95
N ARG A 60 16.37 5.16 22.84
CA ARG A 60 16.31 4.21 23.96
C ARG A 60 15.01 4.25 24.77
N HIS A 61 13.91 4.68 24.14
CA HIS A 61 12.58 4.54 24.72
C HIS A 61 12.09 3.09 24.57
N ASP A 62 11.41 2.57 25.60
CA ASP A 62 10.78 1.25 25.57
C ASP A 62 9.42 1.32 24.87
N VAL A 63 9.43 1.21 23.54
CA VAL A 63 8.21 1.25 22.72
C VAL A 63 7.60 -0.15 22.65
N THR A 64 6.43 -0.31 23.24
CA THR A 64 5.72 -1.60 23.29
C THR A 64 4.56 -1.70 22.30
N ASN A 65 4.08 -0.58 21.76
CA ASN A 65 3.02 -0.55 20.74
C ASN A 65 3.07 0.74 19.90
N CYS A 66 2.65 0.64 18.64
CA CYS A 66 2.40 1.77 17.74
C CYS A 66 1.26 1.41 16.79
N GLU A 67 0.15 2.15 16.85
CA GLU A 67 -1.00 1.99 15.97
C GLU A 67 -1.28 3.31 15.26
N VAL A 68 -1.52 3.26 13.95
CA VAL A 68 -1.86 4.44 13.15
C VAL A 68 -3.26 4.24 12.56
N LYS A 69 -4.18 5.12 12.93
CA LYS A 69 -5.53 5.17 12.35
C LYS A 69 -5.55 6.15 11.20
N LEU A 70 -5.97 5.68 10.02
CA LEU A 70 -5.93 6.43 8.77
C LEU A 70 -7.35 6.62 8.25
N THR A 71 -7.63 7.83 7.78
CA THR A 71 -8.87 8.17 7.07
C THR A 71 -8.50 8.97 5.83
N SER A 72 -9.18 8.72 4.71
CA SER A 72 -8.98 9.49 3.48
C SER A 72 -10.29 9.64 2.72
N GLU A 73 -10.46 10.78 2.06
CA GLU A 73 -11.57 11.00 1.13
C GLU A 73 -11.03 11.10 -0.30
N ARG A 74 -11.64 10.36 -1.22
CA ARG A 74 -11.26 10.41 -2.63
C ARG A 74 -12.15 11.42 -3.37
N SER A 75 -11.54 12.41 -4.00
CA SER A 75 -12.25 13.32 -4.91
C SER A 75 -12.83 12.56 -6.11
N ARG A 76 -14.06 12.90 -6.52
CA ARG A 76 -14.80 12.22 -7.62
C ARG A 76 -14.32 12.58 -9.03
N ARG A 77 -13.25 13.38 -9.21
CA ARG A 77 -12.76 13.76 -10.55
C ARG A 77 -11.70 12.79 -11.10
N GLY A 78 -12.02 12.15 -12.24
CA GLY A 78 -11.06 11.90 -13.32
C GLY A 78 -10.63 10.45 -13.58
N SER A 79 -11.02 9.94 -14.74
CA SER A 79 -10.62 8.70 -15.40
C SER A 79 -9.10 8.58 -15.59
N ALA A 80 -8.51 7.47 -15.13
CA ALA A 80 -7.15 7.09 -15.48
C ALA A 80 -7.19 6.05 -16.60
N SER A 81 -6.72 6.40 -17.79
CA SER A 81 -6.39 5.46 -18.86
C SER A 81 -4.91 5.10 -18.76
N VAL A 82 -4.61 3.85 -18.38
CA VAL A 82 -3.25 3.29 -18.42
C VAL A 82 -3.11 2.57 -19.75
N HIS A 83 -2.16 2.99 -20.59
CA HIS A 83 -1.74 2.23 -21.77
C HIS A 83 -0.61 1.29 -21.35
N ALA A 84 -0.86 -0.01 -21.41
CA ALA A 84 0.14 -1.05 -21.23
C ALA A 84 0.61 -1.50 -22.62
N TYR A 85 1.92 -1.43 -22.87
CA TYR A 85 2.57 -2.06 -24.01
C TYR A 85 2.77 -3.56 -23.76
#